data_AF-A0A1H4GT74-F1
#
_entry.id   AF-A0A1H4GT74-F1
#
_cell.length_a   1.000
_cell.length_b   1.000
_cell.length_c   1.000
_cell.angle_alpha   90.00
_cell.angle_beta   90.00
_cell.angle_gamma   90.00
#
_symmetry.space_group_name_H-M   'P 1'
#
loop_
_entity.id
_entity.type
_entity.pdbx_description
1 polymer ?
#
loop_
_entity_poly.entity_id
_entity_poly.type
_entity_poly.pdbx_seq_one_letter_code
_entity_poly.pdbx_strand_id
1 'polypeptide(L)'
;MDIIYIKGDATSPISPGNKIITHICNDIGGWGKGFVLALSKKWKVTEEAYRQWYKSQEEFSLGDVQFVHVADDIYVANMIGQQGIYKNTNGLPPIRYEAVRQCLKKVALFAMEQKASIHMPRIGCGLAGGKWELIEQIIKEELIDKEIAVTVYDL
;
A
#
# COMPACT_ATOMS: atom_id res chain seq x y z
N MET A 1 1.14 -15.69 -13.23
CA MET A 1 2.32 -14.80 -13.10
C MET A 1 2.95 -15.03 -11.73
N ASP A 2 4.13 -14.50 -11.45
CA ASP A 2 4.74 -14.56 -10.12
C ASP A 2 5.06 -13.15 -9.62
N ILE A 3 5.20 -13.00 -8.30
CA ILE A 3 5.70 -11.75 -7.71
C ILE A 3 7.19 -11.63 -8.03
N ILE A 4 7.57 -10.50 -8.62
CA ILE A 4 8.97 -10.19 -8.91
C ILE A 4 9.57 -9.50 -7.68
N TYR A 5 10.70 -10.01 -7.18
CA TYR A 5 11.45 -9.40 -6.08
C TYR A 5 12.73 -8.77 -6.61
N ILE A 6 12.96 -7.48 -6.32
CA ILE A 6 14.18 -6.78 -6.71
C ILE A 6 14.74 -5.94 -5.56
N LYS A 7 16.04 -5.66 -5.61
CA LYS A 7 16.65 -4.66 -4.74
C LYS A 7 16.39 -3.25 -5.27
N GLY A 8 15.84 -2.36 -4.45
CA GLY A 8 15.61 -0.98 -4.86
C GLY A 8 14.58 -0.24 -4.02
N ASP A 9 14.19 0.95 -4.50
CA ASP A 9 13.21 1.81 -3.86
C ASP A 9 11.89 1.77 -4.63
N ALA A 10 10.81 1.30 -3.99
CA ALA A 10 9.47 1.24 -4.58
C ALA A 10 8.91 2.62 -4.98
N THR A 11 9.47 3.73 -4.46
CA THR A 11 9.13 5.08 -4.93
C THR A 11 9.68 5.38 -6.32
N SER A 12 10.59 4.55 -6.84
CA SER A 12 11.19 4.68 -8.17
C SER A 12 10.96 3.41 -9.00
N PRO A 13 9.70 3.09 -9.33
CA PRO A 13 9.35 1.87 -10.05
C PRO A 13 9.96 1.83 -11.46
N ILE A 14 10.44 0.65 -11.86
CA ILE A 14 11.13 0.43 -13.14
C ILE A 14 10.28 -0.54 -13.98
N SER A 15 9.20 -0.01 -14.57
CA SER A 15 8.33 -0.73 -15.50
C SER A 15 7.71 0.24 -16.50
N PRO A 16 7.38 -0.22 -17.72
CA PRO A 16 6.65 0.58 -18.70
C PRO A 16 5.18 0.76 -18.29
N GLY A 17 4.53 1.79 -18.85
CA GLY A 17 3.09 2.03 -18.65
C GLY A 17 2.73 2.58 -17.28
N ASN A 18 1.43 2.58 -16.95
CA ASN A 18 0.95 3.11 -15.69
C ASN A 18 1.39 2.24 -14.51
N LYS A 19 1.64 2.89 -13.37
CA LYS A 19 2.18 2.27 -12.16
C LYS A 19 1.39 2.72 -10.95
N ILE A 20 1.10 1.78 -10.05
CA ILE A 20 0.48 2.06 -8.76
C ILE A 20 1.45 1.60 -7.67
N ILE A 21 1.93 2.55 -6.88
CA ILE A 21 2.73 2.27 -5.70
C ILE A 21 1.79 2.03 -4.53
N THR A 22 1.78 0.84 -3.97
CA THR A 22 0.91 0.50 -2.84
C THR A 22 1.69 0.46 -1.53
N HIS A 23 1.08 0.99 -0.47
CA HIS A 23 1.64 0.90 0.88
C HIS A 23 0.52 0.90 1.92
N ILE A 24 0.86 0.51 3.15
CA ILE A 24 -0.11 0.40 4.25
C ILE A 24 -0.05 1.63 5.14
N CYS A 25 -1.19 2.30 5.25
CA CYS A 25 -1.51 3.35 6.20
C CYS A 25 -2.26 2.78 7.42
N ASN A 26 -2.23 3.55 8.51
CA ASN A 26 -3.05 3.28 9.71
C ASN A 26 -4.37 4.06 9.67
N ASP A 27 -5.30 3.68 10.53
CA ASP A 27 -6.63 4.29 10.70
C ASP A 27 -6.67 5.47 11.70
N ILE A 28 -5.51 6.01 12.13
CA ILE A 28 -5.44 7.13 13.09
C ILE A 28 -4.72 8.38 12.53
N GLY A 29 -4.51 8.46 11.22
CA GLY A 29 -3.87 9.63 10.58
C GLY A 29 -2.36 9.75 10.81
N GLY A 30 -1.72 8.70 11.29
CA GLY A 30 -0.28 8.67 11.53
C GLY A 30 0.52 8.61 10.23
N TRP A 31 1.47 9.53 10.04
CA TRP A 31 2.37 9.55 8.90
C TRP A 31 3.72 10.12 9.34
N GLY A 32 4.76 9.28 9.40
CA GLY A 32 6.07 9.73 9.91
C GLY A 32 7.11 8.64 10.23
N LYS A 33 6.86 7.36 9.95
CA LYS A 33 7.86 6.29 10.12
C LYS A 33 7.78 5.26 9.00
N GLY A 34 8.93 4.78 8.53
CA GLY A 34 9.01 3.77 7.47
C GLY A 34 8.81 4.36 6.07
N PHE A 35 8.17 3.59 5.19
CA PHE A 35 8.06 3.88 3.76
C PHE A 35 7.44 5.25 3.43
N VAL A 36 6.50 5.72 4.26
CA VAL A 36 5.86 7.03 4.11
C VAL A 36 6.85 8.21 4.08
N LEU A 37 8.02 8.07 4.70
CA LEU A 37 9.07 9.12 4.66
C LEU A 37 9.72 9.20 3.27
N ALA A 38 9.90 8.07 2.59
CA ALA A 38 10.40 8.05 1.21
C ALA A 38 9.37 8.66 0.25
N LEU A 39 8.09 8.34 0.44
CA LEU A 39 6.99 8.97 -0.30
C LEU A 39 6.96 10.48 -0.10
N SER A 40 6.96 11.00 1.14
CA SER A 40 6.94 12.45 1.40
C SER A 40 8.16 13.17 0.84
N LYS A 41 9.34 12.52 0.87
CA LYS A 41 10.57 13.09 0.30
C LYS A 41 10.45 13.30 -1.20
N LYS A 42 9.74 12.41 -1.91
CA LYS A 42 9.58 12.47 -3.37
C LYS A 42 8.33 13.24 -3.80
N TRP A 43 7.20 13.03 -3.12
CA TRP A 43 5.90 13.59 -3.44
C TRP A 43 5.12 13.97 -2.18
N LYS A 44 5.26 15.24 -1.77
CA LYS A 44 4.57 15.79 -0.60
C LYS A 44 3.05 15.68 -0.66
N VAL A 45 2.47 15.72 -1.86
CA VAL A 45 1.02 15.62 -2.11
C VAL A 45 0.40 14.35 -1.54
N THR A 46 1.16 13.25 -1.45
CA THR A 46 0.67 11.98 -0.89
C THR A 46 0.34 12.07 0.58
N GLU A 47 1.22 12.70 1.36
CA GLU A 47 1.01 12.97 2.78
C GLU A 47 -0.13 13.97 2.99
N GLU A 48 -0.17 15.04 2.18
CA GLU A 48 -1.21 16.06 2.26
C GLU A 48 -2.61 15.46 2.00
N ALA A 49 -2.73 14.63 0.96
CA ALA A 49 -3.97 13.93 0.62
C ALA A 49 -4.42 12.96 1.72
N TYR A 50 -3.51 12.16 2.29
CA TYR A 50 -3.84 11.25 3.39
C TYR A 50 -4.27 12.00 4.66
N ARG A 51 -3.58 13.10 5.01
CA ARG A 51 -3.94 13.91 6.17
C ARG A 51 -5.27 14.64 5.98
N GLN A 52 -5.60 15.07 4.77
CA GLN A 52 -6.91 15.63 4.45
C GLN A 52 -8.01 14.57 4.54
N TRP A 53 -7.76 13.37 4.03
CA TRP A 53 -8.68 12.24 4.12
C TRP A 53 -8.96 11.83 5.57
N TYR A 54 -7.92 11.78 6.41
CA TYR A 54 -8.10 11.58 7.85
C TYR A 54 -8.93 12.70 8.49
N LYS A 55 -8.76 13.96 8.07
CA LYS A 55 -9.56 15.06 8.63
C LYS A 55 -11.02 15.01 8.20
N SER A 56 -11.32 14.56 6.97
CA SER A 56 -12.70 14.48 6.48
C SER A 56 -13.46 13.32 7.11
N GLN A 57 -12.78 12.22 7.47
CA GLN A 57 -13.39 10.96 7.93
C GLN A 57 -14.36 10.33 6.91
N GLU A 58 -14.40 10.83 5.68
CA GLU A 58 -15.20 10.31 4.58
C GLU A 58 -14.51 9.05 4.04
N GLU A 59 -15.13 7.89 4.21
CA GLU A 59 -14.57 6.60 3.79
C GLU A 59 -13.15 6.36 4.32
N PHE A 60 -12.88 6.74 5.58
CA PHE A 60 -11.59 6.54 6.24
C PHE A 60 -11.66 5.36 7.22
N SER A 61 -11.88 4.15 6.71
CA SER A 61 -11.97 2.94 7.53
C SER A 61 -11.01 1.85 7.05
N LEU A 62 -10.77 0.86 7.91
CA LEU A 62 -10.01 -0.34 7.53
C LEU A 62 -10.61 -0.96 6.25
N GLY A 63 -9.74 -1.19 5.26
CA GLY A 63 -10.16 -1.69 3.94
C GLY A 63 -10.39 -0.61 2.89
N ASP A 64 -10.32 0.67 3.26
CA ASP A 64 -10.42 1.79 2.32
C ASP A 64 -9.07 2.14 1.70
N VAL A 65 -9.14 2.69 0.48
CA VAL A 65 -7.98 3.06 -0.33
C VAL A 65 -8.21 4.42 -0.94
N GLN A 66 -7.25 5.32 -0.76
CA GLN A 66 -7.18 6.58 -1.50
C GLN A 66 -6.10 6.47 -2.57
N PHE A 67 -6.46 6.75 -3.82
CA PHE A 67 -5.52 6.84 -4.93
C PHE A 67 -5.12 8.30 -5.17
N VAL A 68 -3.82 8.57 -5.18
CA VAL A 68 -3.26 9.91 -5.41
C VAL A 68 -2.41 9.86 -6.66
N HIS A 69 -2.73 10.66 -7.69
CA HIS A 69 -1.89 10.84 -8.87
C HIS A 69 -0.70 11.73 -8.51
N VAL A 70 0.53 11.24 -8.72
CA VAL A 70 1.76 11.90 -8.25
C VAL A 70 2.75 12.26 -9.36
N ALA A 71 2.59 11.64 -10.53
CA ALA A 71 3.31 11.90 -11.77
C ALA A 71 2.50 11.34 -12.93
N ASP A 72 2.81 11.73 -14.18
CA ASP A 72 2.06 11.38 -15.39
C ASP A 72 1.57 9.91 -15.42
N ASP A 73 2.43 8.96 -15.10
CA ASP A 73 2.17 7.52 -15.15
C ASP A 73 2.22 6.83 -13.77
N ILE A 74 2.15 7.59 -12.66
CA ILE A 74 2.27 7.04 -11.30
C ILE A 74 1.13 7.50 -10.39
N TYR A 75 0.49 6.51 -9.78
CA TYR A 75 -0.42 6.67 -8.66
C TYR A 75 0.20 6.09 -7.38
N VAL A 76 -0.17 6.65 -6.24
CA VAL A 76 0.10 6.07 -4.91
C VAL A 76 -1.23 5.66 -4.30
N ALA A 77 -1.32 4.41 -3.84
CA ALA A 77 -2.48 3.86 -3.14
C ALA A 77 -2.21 3.85 -1.63
N ASN A 78 -2.84 4.79 -0.91
CA ASN A 78 -2.86 4.85 0.54
C ASN A 78 -3.88 3.83 1.07
N MET A 79 -3.43 2.64 1.46
CA MET A 79 -4.32 1.55 1.90
C MET A 79 -4.49 1.53 3.43
N ILE A 80 -5.70 1.69 3.96
CA ILE A 80 -5.94 1.60 5.40
C ILE A 80 -5.98 0.11 5.82
N GLY A 81 -4.79 -0.47 6.00
CA GLY A 81 -4.59 -1.90 6.31
C GLY A 81 -4.19 -2.19 7.76
N GLN A 82 -4.08 -1.15 8.58
CA GLN A 82 -3.53 -1.23 9.93
C GLN A 82 -4.40 -0.46 10.94
N GLN A 83 -4.64 -1.06 12.10
CA GLN A 83 -5.35 -0.44 13.21
C GLN A 83 -4.35 0.12 14.24
N GLY A 84 -4.37 1.44 14.45
CA GLY A 84 -3.43 2.15 15.30
C GLY A 84 -1.98 2.07 14.80
N ILE A 85 -1.00 2.37 15.66
CA ILE A 85 0.43 2.31 15.33
C ILE A 85 1.26 1.45 16.30
N TYR A 86 0.62 0.93 17.35
CA TYR A 86 1.22 0.06 18.36
C TYR A 86 0.35 -1.18 18.57
N LYS A 87 0.94 -2.21 19.17
CA LYS A 87 0.18 -3.38 19.62
C LYS A 87 -0.95 -2.95 20.56
N ASN A 88 -2.09 -3.60 20.47
CA ASN A 88 -3.18 -3.36 21.42
C ASN A 88 -2.85 -3.95 22.80
N THR A 89 -3.75 -3.77 23.77
CA THR A 89 -3.59 -4.27 25.16
C THR A 89 -3.42 -5.79 25.24
N ASN A 90 -3.89 -6.53 24.24
CA ASN A 90 -3.76 -7.99 24.16
C ASN A 90 -2.51 -8.44 23.38
N GLY A 91 -1.64 -7.50 23.01
CA GLY A 91 -0.40 -7.78 22.26
C GLY A 91 -0.61 -8.02 20.76
N LEU A 92 -1.83 -7.86 20.24
CA LEU A 92 -2.12 -8.04 18.81
C LEU A 92 -1.42 -6.92 18.00
N PRO A 93 -0.63 -7.26 16.97
CA PRO A 93 0.05 -6.28 16.13
C PRO A 93 -0.94 -5.37 15.37
N PRO A 94 -0.51 -4.17 14.93
CA PRO A 94 -1.36 -3.23 14.20
C PRO A 94 -1.95 -3.77 12.89
N ILE A 95 -1.23 -4.64 12.17
CA ILE A 95 -1.68 -5.16 10.86
C ILE A 95 -3.06 -5.83 10.92
N ARG A 96 -3.90 -5.63 9.90
CA ARG A 96 -5.21 -6.26 9.75
C ARG A 96 -5.29 -6.94 8.38
N TYR A 97 -4.99 -8.23 8.32
CA TYR A 97 -4.91 -8.98 7.05
C TYR A 97 -6.17 -8.86 6.18
N GLU A 98 -7.36 -8.90 6.78
CA GLU A 98 -8.61 -8.76 6.02
C GLU A 98 -8.78 -7.35 5.45
N ALA A 99 -8.36 -6.31 6.19
CA ALA A 99 -8.36 -4.95 5.68
C ALA A 99 -7.38 -4.80 4.50
N VAL A 100 -6.19 -5.42 4.60
CA VAL A 100 -5.22 -5.45 3.50
C VAL A 100 -5.80 -6.15 2.27
N ARG A 101 -6.49 -7.28 2.45
CA ARG A 101 -7.20 -7.98 1.37
C ARG A 101 -8.24 -7.10 0.69
N GLN A 102 -9.08 -6.43 1.48
CA GLN A 102 -10.08 -5.49 0.96
C GLN A 102 -9.46 -4.34 0.18
N CYS A 103 -8.35 -3.78 0.69
CA CYS A 103 -7.60 -2.75 -0.01
C CYS A 103 -7.06 -3.28 -1.35
N LEU A 104 -6.45 -4.46 -1.36
CA LEU A 104 -5.88 -5.05 -2.57
C LEU A 104 -6.95 -5.40 -3.61
N LYS A 105 -8.17 -5.75 -3.20
CA LYS A 105 -9.32 -5.88 -4.12
C LYS A 105 -9.63 -4.57 -4.83
N LYS A 106 -9.69 -3.44 -4.09
CA LYS A 106 -9.91 -2.10 -4.66
C LYS A 106 -8.76 -1.68 -5.58
N VAL A 107 -7.52 -1.93 -5.16
CA VAL A 107 -6.32 -1.71 -5.98
C VAL A 107 -6.37 -2.52 -7.27
N ALA A 108 -6.81 -3.79 -7.23
CA ALA A 108 -6.91 -4.62 -8.43
C ALA A 108 -7.86 -4.02 -9.46
N LEU A 109 -9.05 -3.58 -9.03
CA LEU A 109 -10.03 -2.93 -9.91
C LEU A 109 -9.45 -1.67 -10.55
N PHE A 110 -8.83 -0.80 -9.75
CA PHE A 110 -8.21 0.41 -10.24
C PHE A 110 -7.03 0.12 -11.20
N ALA A 111 -6.22 -0.90 -10.90
CA ALA A 111 -5.10 -1.30 -11.75
C ALA A 111 -5.57 -1.80 -13.13
N MET A 112 -6.66 -2.57 -13.18
CA MET A 112 -7.23 -3.03 -14.45
C MET A 112 -7.78 -1.87 -15.28
N GLU A 113 -8.47 -0.91 -14.65
CA GLU A 113 -8.97 0.29 -15.32
C GLU A 113 -7.81 1.14 -15.89
N GLN A 114 -6.77 1.34 -15.11
CA GLN A 114 -5.59 2.13 -15.50
C GLN A 114 -4.60 1.36 -16.37
N LYS A 115 -4.81 0.06 -16.62
CA LYS A 115 -3.84 -0.85 -17.26
C LYS A 115 -2.45 -0.74 -16.60
N ALA A 116 -2.44 -0.76 -15.27
CA ALA A 116 -1.27 -0.44 -14.46
C ALA A 116 -0.65 -1.68 -13.82
N SER A 117 0.67 -1.61 -13.60
CA SER A 117 1.42 -2.56 -12.77
C SER A 117 1.50 -2.08 -11.31
N ILE A 118 1.67 -3.02 -10.37
CA ILE A 118 1.75 -2.73 -8.93
C ILE A 118 3.19 -2.80 -8.45
N HIS A 119 3.58 -1.80 -7.65
CA HIS A 119 4.90 -1.69 -7.05
C HIS A 119 4.75 -1.47 -5.55
N MET A 120 5.50 -2.20 -4.74
CA MET A 120 5.37 -2.09 -3.28
C MET A 120 6.67 -2.44 -2.55
N PRO A 121 6.92 -1.87 -1.36
CA PRO A 121 7.90 -2.45 -0.44
C PRO A 121 7.36 -3.79 0.12
N ARG A 122 8.09 -4.43 1.05
CA ARG A 122 7.50 -5.48 1.90
C ARG A 122 6.44 -4.91 2.85
N ILE A 123 5.24 -4.63 2.33
CA ILE A 123 4.13 -4.04 3.05
C ILE A 123 3.68 -4.92 4.22
N GLY A 124 3.24 -4.27 5.31
CA GLY A 124 2.67 -4.96 6.47
C GLY A 124 3.69 -5.64 7.37
N CYS A 125 4.96 -5.70 6.96
CA CYS A 125 6.07 -6.19 7.77
C CYS A 125 6.71 -5.07 8.62
N GLY A 126 7.55 -5.45 9.59
CA GLY A 126 8.25 -4.51 10.47
C GLY A 126 7.34 -3.95 11.57
N LEU A 127 7.17 -2.62 11.61
CA LEU A 127 6.42 -1.92 12.67
C LEU A 127 4.95 -2.35 12.78
N ALA A 128 4.34 -2.72 11.65
CA ALA A 128 2.97 -3.22 11.59
C ALA A 128 2.83 -4.64 12.17
N GLY A 129 3.94 -5.40 12.29
CA GLY A 129 3.99 -6.71 12.93
C GLY A 129 3.37 -7.87 12.13
N GLY A 130 3.18 -7.70 10.81
CA GLY A 130 2.68 -8.74 9.93
C GLY A 130 3.74 -9.74 9.48
N LYS A 131 3.27 -10.95 9.18
CA LYS A 131 4.04 -12.05 8.59
C LYS A 131 3.99 -11.93 7.08
N TRP A 132 5.16 -11.90 6.44
CA TRP A 132 5.23 -11.71 5.00
C TRP A 132 4.53 -12.84 4.24
N GLU A 133 4.62 -14.07 4.73
CA GLU A 133 4.03 -15.25 4.08
C GLU A 133 2.51 -15.12 3.92
N LEU A 134 1.85 -14.48 4.89
CA LEU A 134 0.41 -14.20 4.83
C LEU A 134 0.09 -13.05 3.88
N ILE A 135 0.89 -11.98 3.90
CA ILE A 135 0.73 -10.84 2.98
C ILE A 135 0.96 -11.29 1.53
N GLU A 136 2.00 -12.08 1.30
CA GLU A 136 2.34 -12.63 0.00
C GLU A 136 1.22 -13.49 -0.57
N GLN A 137 0.59 -14.33 0.25
CA GLN A 137 -0.57 -15.13 -0.16
C GLN A 137 -1.75 -14.24 -0.57
N ILE A 138 -2.04 -13.18 0.20
CA ILE A 138 -3.12 -12.23 -0.14
C ILE A 138 -2.78 -11.49 -1.45
N ILE A 139 -1.53 -11.07 -1.65
CA ILE A 139 -1.09 -10.44 -2.91
C ILE A 139 -1.30 -11.38 -4.10
N LYS A 140 -0.97 -12.66 -3.94
CA LYS A 140 -1.17 -13.65 -5.01
C LYS A 140 -2.63 -13.75 -5.42
N GLU A 141 -3.50 -13.99 -4.45
CA GLU A 141 -4.95 -14.15 -4.67
C GLU A 141 -5.60 -12.87 -5.22
N GLU A 142 -5.19 -11.70 -4.72
CA GLU A 142 -5.87 -10.45 -5.07
C GLU A 142 -5.31 -9.76 -6.32
N LEU A 143 -4.06 -10.01 -6.70
CA LEU A 143 -3.41 -9.33 -7.84
C LEU A 143 -2.89 -10.31 -8.89
N ILE A 144 -2.08 -11.29 -8.49
CA ILE A 144 -1.39 -12.19 -9.43
C ILE A 144 -2.37 -13.08 -10.19
N ASP A 145 -3.36 -13.65 -9.49
CA ASP A 145 -4.40 -14.50 -10.10
C ASP A 145 -5.28 -13.72 -11.08
N LYS A 146 -5.25 -12.39 -11.03
CA LYS A 146 -5.93 -11.48 -11.95
C LYS A 146 -5.00 -10.94 -13.06
N GLU A 147 -3.83 -11.57 -13.24
CA GLU A 147 -2.83 -11.23 -14.25
C GLU A 147 -2.27 -9.79 -14.12
N ILE A 148 -2.29 -9.23 -12.92
CA ILE A 148 -1.69 -7.92 -12.64
C ILE A 148 -0.22 -8.14 -12.27
N ALA A 149 0.69 -7.48 -12.99
CA ALA A 149 2.11 -7.53 -12.69
C ALA A 149 2.41 -6.88 -11.33
N VAL A 150 3.14 -7.59 -10.46
CA VAL A 150 3.52 -7.11 -9.13
C VAL A 150 5.03 -7.18 -8.95
N THR A 151 5.63 -6.05 -8.51
CA THR A 151 7.04 -5.98 -8.11
C THR A 151 7.17 -5.57 -6.65
N VAL A 152 7.84 -6.40 -5.85
CA VAL A 152 8.21 -6.13 -4.46
C VAL A 152 9.66 -5.67 -4.40
N TYR A 153 9.89 -4.56 -3.69
CA TYR A 153 11.18 -3.92 -3.55
C TYR A 153 11.75 -4.20 -2.15
N ASP A 154 12.92 -4.83 -2.13
CA ASP A 154 13.73 -5.05 -0.94
C ASP A 154 14.82 -3.96 -0.88
N LEU A 155 14.89 -3.25 0.24
CA LEU A 155 15.95 -2.28 0.53
C LEU A 155 16.96 -2.87 1.50
#